data_AF-A0A9D5D7E7-F1
#
_entry.id   AF-A0A9D5D7E7-F1
#
_cell.length_a   1.000
_cell.length_b   1.000
_cell.length_c   1.000
_cell.angle_alpha   90.00
_cell.angle_beta   90.00
_cell.angle_gamma   90.00
#
_symmetry.space_group_name_H-M   'P 1'
#
loop_
_entity.id
_entity.type
_entity.pdbx_description
1 polymer ?
#
loop_
_entity_poly.entity_id
_entity_poly.type
_entity_poly.pdbx_seq_one_letter_code
_entity_poly.pdbx_strand_id
1 'polypeptide(L)'
;MGPKLQKAFVHMKELEKGAIANLDTGRIVGHYWLRNPKMVPNLFLRLQIENTPESICDFTDQIISRKIKPPSSLEGRLTQVLSVGIGCSAPGPQFVTGALVPDNPPLKSVVITQENFLLDNTARIEVKNSPAALLVLCWYWASDGVRSKDMVVLP
;
A
#
# COMPACT_ATOMS: atom_id res chain seq x y z
N MET A 1 4.69 18.10 -36.84
CA MET A 1 4.44 18.08 -35.38
C MET A 1 4.67 19.49 -34.85
N GLY A 2 3.71 20.12 -34.16
CA GLY A 2 3.81 21.54 -33.79
C GLY A 2 4.85 21.83 -32.69
N PRO A 3 5.33 23.09 -32.55
CA PRO A 3 6.42 23.45 -31.61
C PRO A 3 6.14 23.10 -30.13
N LYS A 4 4.89 23.25 -29.68
CA LYS A 4 4.48 22.90 -28.31
C LYS A 4 4.63 21.40 -28.02
N LEU A 5 4.32 20.58 -29.02
CA LEU A 5 4.35 19.13 -28.89
C LEU A 5 5.79 18.60 -28.86
N GLN A 6 6.69 19.16 -29.68
CA GLN A 6 8.13 18.88 -29.59
C GLN A 6 8.70 19.24 -28.21
N LYS A 7 8.32 20.40 -27.65
CA LYS A 7 8.75 20.81 -26.31
C LYS A 7 8.28 19.83 -25.23
N ALA A 8 7.04 19.33 -25.33
CA ALA A 8 6.53 18.33 -24.40
C ALA A 8 7.34 17.03 -24.44
N PHE A 9 7.72 16.55 -25.63
CA PHE A 9 8.58 15.35 -25.74
C PHE A 9 9.96 15.55 -25.12
N VAL A 10 10.56 16.72 -25.30
CA VAL A 10 11.84 17.05 -24.64
C VAL A 10 11.67 17.02 -23.12
N HIS A 11 10.64 17.66 -22.59
CA HIS A 11 10.38 17.66 -21.15
C HIS A 11 10.12 16.27 -20.59
N MET A 12 9.39 15.41 -21.32
CA MET A 12 9.17 14.02 -20.91
C MET A 12 10.48 13.24 -20.82
N LYS A 13 11.39 13.39 -21.80
CA LYS A 13 12.70 12.74 -21.75
C LYS A 13 13.56 13.20 -20.58
N GLU A 14 13.51 14.50 -20.25
CA GLU A 14 14.25 15.02 -19.10
C GLU A 14 13.64 14.56 -17.78
N LEU A 15 12.30 14.52 -17.69
CA LEU A 15 11.58 13.95 -16.56
C LEU A 15 11.97 12.48 -16.34
N GLU A 16 11.98 11.68 -17.40
CA GLU A 16 12.34 10.25 -17.38
C GLU A 16 13.75 9.96 -16.88
N LYS A 17 14.68 10.90 -17.13
CA LYS A 17 16.05 10.88 -16.61
C LYS A 17 16.20 11.43 -15.19
N GLY A 18 15.09 11.77 -14.54
CA GLY A 18 15.10 12.27 -13.16
C GLY A 18 15.28 13.77 -13.02
N ALA A 19 14.90 14.58 -14.02
CA ALA A 19 14.76 16.01 -13.80
C ALA A 19 13.75 16.30 -12.66
N ILE A 20 13.99 17.39 -11.93
CA ILE A 20 13.06 17.85 -10.89
C ILE A 20 11.72 18.17 -11.55
N ALA A 21 10.69 17.43 -11.14
CA ALA A 21 9.35 17.55 -11.67
C ALA A 21 8.52 18.57 -10.89
N ASN A 22 8.70 18.56 -9.56
CA ASN A 22 7.98 19.41 -8.63
C ASN A 22 8.99 20.36 -7.96
N LEU A 23 8.97 21.62 -8.38
CA LEU A 23 9.89 22.66 -7.90
C LEU A 23 9.66 23.00 -6.43
N ASP A 24 8.41 22.94 -5.97
CA ASP A 24 8.04 23.29 -4.58
C ASP A 24 8.63 22.28 -3.57
N THR A 25 8.70 21.01 -3.96
CA THR A 25 9.19 19.92 -3.11
C THR A 25 10.60 19.46 -3.45
N GLY A 26 11.17 19.94 -4.57
CA GLY A 26 12.46 19.49 -5.09
C GLY A 26 12.48 18.02 -5.52
N ARG A 27 11.31 17.44 -5.82
CA ARG A 27 11.18 15.99 -6.07
C ARG A 27 11.17 15.62 -7.55
N ILE A 28 11.77 14.47 -7.83
CA ILE A 28 11.65 13.75 -9.10
C ILE A 28 10.35 12.92 -9.13
N VAL A 29 9.84 12.60 -10.32
CA VAL A 29 8.66 11.74 -10.49
C VAL A 29 9.06 10.52 -11.30
N GLY A 30 8.92 9.33 -10.72
CA GLY A 30 9.55 8.11 -11.25
C GLY A 30 8.69 6.85 -11.21
N HIS A 31 7.36 6.96 -11.16
CA HIS A 31 6.48 5.77 -11.04
C HIS A 31 6.65 4.78 -12.22
N TYR A 32 7.06 5.24 -13.40
CA TYR A 32 7.38 4.39 -14.56
C TYR A 32 8.68 3.60 -14.36
N TRP A 33 9.60 4.05 -13.50
CA TRP A 33 10.77 3.26 -13.12
C TRP A 33 10.41 1.98 -12.37
N LEU A 34 9.28 1.96 -11.64
CA LEU A 34 8.78 0.74 -11.00
C LEU A 34 8.44 -0.35 -12.03
N ARG A 35 8.14 0.03 -13.28
CA ARG A 35 7.86 -0.89 -14.39
C ARG A 35 9.08 -1.16 -15.27
N ASN A 36 10.04 -0.24 -15.30
CA ASN A 36 11.31 -0.41 -16.03
C ASN A 36 12.48 0.17 -15.22
N PRO A 37 13.06 -0.61 -14.29
CA PRO A 37 14.12 -0.13 -13.38
C PRO A 37 15.40 0.31 -14.10
N LYS A 38 15.61 -0.11 -15.36
CA LYS A 38 16.78 0.27 -16.16
C LYS A 38 16.83 1.77 -16.49
N MET A 39 15.70 2.46 -16.39
CA MET A 39 15.59 3.91 -16.64
C MET A 39 15.90 4.76 -15.41
N VAL A 40 16.13 4.13 -14.25
CA VAL A 40 16.36 4.85 -12.99
C VAL A 40 17.69 5.61 -13.06
N PRO A 41 17.72 6.90 -12.70
CA PRO A 41 18.91 7.75 -12.86
C PRO A 41 20.03 7.47 -11.86
N ASN A 42 19.74 6.78 -10.75
CA ASN A 42 20.70 6.49 -9.69
C ASN A 42 20.65 5.00 -9.30
N LEU A 43 21.82 4.39 -9.19
CA LEU A 43 21.99 3.00 -8.76
C LEU A 43 21.32 2.71 -7.41
N PHE A 44 21.37 3.64 -6.45
CA PHE A 44 20.72 3.44 -5.15
C PHE A 44 19.21 3.22 -5.30
N LEU A 45 18.52 4.09 -6.05
CA LEU A 45 17.09 3.96 -6.29
C LEU A 45 16.78 2.70 -7.11
N ARG A 46 17.66 2.35 -8.06
CA ARG A 46 17.49 1.17 -8.89
C ARG A 46 17.50 -0.10 -8.04
N LEU A 47 18.49 -0.22 -7.15
CA LEU A 47 18.59 -1.35 -6.21
C LEU A 47 17.39 -1.41 -5.27
N GLN A 48 16.89 -0.27 -4.78
CA GLN A 48 15.65 -0.25 -3.98
C GLN A 48 14.46 -0.79 -4.77
N ILE A 49 14.30 -0.37 -6.03
CA ILE A 49 13.21 -0.80 -6.90
C ILE A 49 13.34 -2.29 -7.27
N GLU A 50 14.56 -2.77 -7.54
CA GLU A 50 14.82 -4.17 -7.91
C GLU A 50 14.68 -5.13 -6.72
N ASN A 51 15.15 -4.74 -5.53
CA ASN A 51 15.17 -5.61 -4.34
C ASN A 51 13.85 -5.61 -3.54
N THR A 52 13.03 -4.55 -3.66
CA THR A 52 11.76 -4.46 -2.92
C THR A 52 10.78 -5.57 -3.32
N PRO A 53 10.56 -5.88 -4.62
CA PRO A 53 9.74 -7.02 -5.03
C PRO A 53 10.23 -8.35 -4.45
N GLU A 54 11.55 -8.59 -4.44
CA GLU A 54 12.13 -9.80 -3.84
C GLU A 54 11.77 -9.90 -2.35
N SER A 55 11.94 -8.80 -1.61
CA SER A 55 11.59 -8.73 -0.18
C SER A 55 10.09 -8.97 0.06
N ILE A 56 9.22 -8.47 -0.83
CA ILE A 56 7.76 -8.67 -0.75
C ILE A 56 7.41 -10.14 -1.04
N CYS A 57 8.02 -10.75 -2.05
CA CYS A 57 7.83 -12.16 -2.38
C CYS A 57 8.31 -13.05 -1.23
N ASP A 58 9.51 -12.83 -0.71
CA ASP A 58 10.05 -13.57 0.43
C ASP A 58 9.17 -13.46 1.66
N PHE A 59 8.65 -12.28 1.96
CA PHE A 59 7.71 -12.11 3.06
C PHE A 59 6.41 -12.88 2.81
N THR A 60 5.85 -12.76 1.61
CA THR A 60 4.61 -13.44 1.22
C THR A 60 4.74 -14.96 1.29
N ASP A 61 5.88 -15.50 0.82
CA ASP A 61 6.19 -16.92 0.90
C ASP A 61 6.30 -17.39 2.35
N GLN A 62 6.87 -16.59 3.25
CA GLN A 62 6.94 -16.93 4.68
C GLN A 62 5.55 -16.96 5.35
N ILE A 63 4.61 -16.13 4.88
CA ILE A 63 3.21 -16.15 5.33
C ILE A 63 2.49 -17.39 4.80
N ILE A 64 2.58 -17.67 3.49
CA ILE A 64 1.86 -18.77 2.83
C ILE A 64 2.41 -20.14 3.27
N SER A 65 3.73 -20.27 3.40
CA SER A 65 4.41 -21.49 3.88
C SER A 65 4.23 -21.75 5.38
N ARG A 66 3.56 -20.85 6.11
CA ARG A 66 3.37 -20.92 7.56
C ARG A 66 4.68 -20.87 8.34
N LYS A 67 5.73 -20.27 7.78
CA LYS A 67 6.96 -19.97 8.54
C LYS A 67 6.69 -18.87 9.55
N ILE A 68 5.94 -17.85 9.13
CA ILE A 68 5.33 -16.85 10.03
C ILE A 68 3.96 -17.40 10.46
N LYS A 69 3.75 -17.48 11.77
CA LYS A 69 2.57 -18.10 12.39
C LYS A 69 1.89 -17.15 13.35
N PRO A 70 0.58 -17.32 13.57
CA PRO A 70 -0.12 -16.60 14.61
C PRO A 70 0.41 -16.96 16.02
N PRO A 71 0.43 -16.02 16.97
CA PRO A 71 0.89 -16.30 18.34
C PRO A 71 0.00 -17.30 19.09
N SER A 72 -1.28 -17.34 18.71
CA SER A 72 -2.34 -18.17 19.28
C SER A 72 -2.21 -19.66 18.95
N SER A 73 -1.45 -20.04 17.91
CA SER A 73 -1.35 -21.43 17.48
C SER A 73 -0.04 -21.74 16.76
N LEU A 74 0.68 -22.76 17.25
CA LEU A 74 1.92 -23.28 16.65
C LEU A 74 1.70 -24.01 15.32
N GLU A 75 0.48 -24.45 15.02
CA GLU A 75 0.10 -25.09 13.75
C GLU A 75 -0.84 -24.21 12.91
N GLY A 76 -1.26 -23.07 13.47
CA GLY A 76 -2.16 -22.12 12.83
C GLY A 76 -1.53 -21.46 11.60
N ARG A 77 -2.40 -20.87 10.78
CA ARG A 77 -2.00 -20.09 9.61
C ARG A 77 -2.70 -18.75 9.64
N LEU A 78 -2.04 -17.73 9.11
CA LEU A 78 -2.70 -16.47 8.87
C LEU A 78 -3.78 -16.66 7.81
N THR A 79 -4.98 -16.14 8.09
CA THR A 79 -6.15 -16.27 7.21
C THR A 79 -6.65 -14.90 6.72
N GLN A 80 -6.15 -13.82 7.32
CA GLN A 80 -6.58 -12.47 7.04
C GLN A 80 -5.39 -11.52 6.82
N VAL A 81 -5.52 -10.64 5.84
CA VAL A 81 -4.64 -9.50 5.61
C VAL A 81 -5.43 -8.24 5.90
N LEU A 82 -4.95 -7.42 6.83
CA LEU A 82 -5.51 -6.11 7.13
C LEU A 82 -4.57 -5.03 6.58
N SER A 83 -4.99 -4.34 5.53
CA SER A 83 -4.29 -3.17 4.99
C SER A 83 -4.89 -1.90 5.59
N VAL A 84 -4.05 -1.06 6.18
CA VAL A 84 -4.46 0.18 6.81
C VAL A 84 -3.78 1.34 6.11
N GLY A 85 -4.54 2.16 5.38
CA GLY A 85 -3.95 3.24 4.58
C GLY A 85 -4.87 4.45 4.43
N ILE A 86 -4.27 5.62 4.21
CA ILE A 86 -4.99 6.88 3.93
C ILE A 86 -4.61 7.42 2.55
N GLY A 87 -5.51 8.18 1.92
CA GLY A 87 -5.31 8.70 0.57
C GLY A 87 -5.04 7.58 -0.44
N CYS A 88 -4.14 7.80 -1.40
CA CYS A 88 -3.86 6.85 -2.48
C CYS A 88 -3.32 5.48 -2.01
N SER A 89 -2.89 5.34 -0.76
CA SER A 89 -2.36 4.08 -0.22
C SER A 89 -3.41 2.99 -0.04
N ALA A 90 -4.71 3.32 -0.03
CA ALA A 90 -5.78 2.34 0.16
C ALA A 90 -6.60 2.00 -1.11
N PRO A 91 -7.03 2.96 -1.95
CA PRO A 91 -7.82 2.67 -3.14
C PRO A 91 -7.08 1.78 -4.15
N GLY A 92 -5.76 1.93 -4.28
CA GLY A 92 -4.95 1.10 -5.18
C GLY A 92 -5.01 -0.39 -4.81
N PRO A 93 -4.59 -0.77 -3.59
CA PRO A 93 -4.72 -2.15 -3.11
C PRO A 93 -6.17 -2.67 -3.16
N GLN A 94 -7.15 -1.84 -2.77
CA GLN A 94 -8.56 -2.23 -2.81
C GLN A 94 -9.04 -2.56 -4.22
N PHE A 95 -8.70 -1.73 -5.21
CA PHE A 95 -9.04 -1.94 -6.61
C PHE A 95 -8.41 -3.22 -7.17
N VAL A 96 -7.11 -3.40 -6.97
CA VAL A 96 -6.38 -4.58 -7.46
C VAL A 96 -6.93 -5.86 -6.82
N THR A 97 -7.20 -5.80 -5.51
CA THR A 97 -7.79 -6.93 -4.78
C THR A 97 -9.16 -7.30 -5.34
N GLY A 98 -10.07 -6.32 -5.49
CA GLY A 98 -11.41 -6.56 -6.03
C GLY A 98 -11.43 -7.04 -7.48
N ALA A 99 -10.38 -6.74 -8.26
CA ALA A 99 -10.29 -7.14 -9.66
C ALA A 99 -9.61 -8.50 -9.88
N LEU A 100 -8.62 -8.87 -9.06
CA LEU A 100 -7.72 -10.00 -9.34
C LEU A 100 -7.81 -11.15 -8.34
N VAL A 101 -8.41 -10.96 -7.17
CA VAL A 101 -8.47 -12.00 -6.14
C VAL A 101 -9.54 -13.04 -6.53
N PRO A 102 -9.21 -14.35 -6.52
CA PRO A 102 -10.16 -15.41 -6.83
C PRO A 102 -11.23 -15.53 -5.74
N ASP A 103 -12.36 -16.17 -6.07
CA ASP A 103 -13.52 -16.32 -5.16
C ASP A 103 -13.17 -16.96 -3.80
N ASN A 104 -12.15 -17.83 -3.77
CA ASN A 104 -11.68 -18.49 -2.55
C ASN A 104 -10.17 -18.32 -2.37
N PRO A 105 -9.71 -17.14 -1.90
CA PRO A 105 -8.29 -16.86 -1.77
C PRO A 105 -7.69 -17.51 -0.51
N PRO A 106 -6.37 -17.80 -0.52
CA PRO A 106 -5.68 -18.39 0.63
C PRO A 106 -5.70 -17.48 1.87
N LEU A 107 -5.72 -16.16 1.67
CA LEU A 107 -5.95 -15.15 2.70
C LEU A 107 -7.05 -14.19 2.24
N LYS A 108 -7.95 -13.81 3.15
CA LYS A 108 -8.96 -12.78 2.92
C LYS A 108 -8.39 -11.40 3.23
N SER A 109 -8.55 -10.45 2.33
CA SER A 109 -8.06 -9.08 2.48
C SER A 109 -9.16 -8.13 2.98
N VAL A 110 -8.83 -7.29 3.95
CA VAL A 110 -9.65 -6.19 4.44
C VAL A 110 -8.83 -4.91 4.36
N VAL A 111 -9.43 -3.84 3.86
CA VAL A 111 -8.79 -2.51 3.77
C VAL A 111 -9.54 -1.53 4.67
N ILE A 112 -8.81 -0.83 5.54
CA ILE A 112 -9.36 0.26 6.37
C ILE A 112 -8.79 1.59 5.87
N THR A 113 -9.68 2.57 5.62
CA THR A 113 -9.36 3.90 5.09
C THR A 113 -10.00 5.02 5.91
N GLN A 114 -9.51 6.26 5.77
CA GLN A 114 -10.17 7.43 6.38
C GLN A 114 -11.55 7.72 5.76
N GLU A 115 -11.75 7.44 4.47
CA GLU A 115 -12.98 7.78 3.74
C GLU A 115 -14.17 6.92 4.17
N ASN A 116 -13.91 5.70 4.63
CA ASN A 116 -14.94 4.88 5.30
C ASN A 116 -15.48 5.54 6.59
N PHE A 117 -14.87 6.65 7.07
CA PHE A 117 -15.22 7.35 8.30
C PHE A 117 -15.80 8.77 8.11
N LEU A 118 -15.90 9.29 6.87
CA LEU A 118 -16.33 10.68 6.61
C LEU A 118 -17.80 10.84 6.21
N LEU A 119 -18.62 9.79 6.30
CA LEU A 119 -20.06 9.88 6.00
C LEU A 119 -20.94 10.40 7.14
N ASP A 120 -20.37 10.86 8.26
CA ASP A 120 -21.18 11.48 9.34
C ASP A 120 -20.58 12.83 9.79
N ASN A 121 -21.11 13.91 9.21
CA ASN A 121 -20.82 15.28 9.59
C ASN A 121 -21.78 15.72 10.71
N THR A 122 -21.29 15.94 11.93
CA THR A 122 -21.46 17.17 12.74
C THR A 122 -21.11 16.96 14.23
N ALA A 123 -20.40 17.96 14.79
CA ALA A 123 -20.26 18.32 16.22
C ALA A 123 -19.64 17.34 17.24
N ARG A 124 -18.62 17.86 17.95
CA ARG A 124 -17.84 17.28 19.08
C ARG A 124 -17.04 16.03 18.69
N ILE A 125 -15.76 15.99 19.10
CA ILE A 125 -14.92 14.79 18.93
C ILE A 125 -15.40 13.74 19.92
N GLU A 126 -16.53 13.10 19.59
CA GLU A 126 -16.89 11.82 20.15
C GLU A 126 -15.89 10.79 19.61
N VAL A 127 -15.52 9.79 20.42
CA VAL A 127 -14.65 8.66 20.03
C VAL A 127 -15.14 8.01 18.73
N LYS A 128 -16.46 8.03 18.48
CA LYS A 128 -17.12 7.54 17.27
C LYS A 128 -16.86 8.35 16.00
N ASN A 129 -16.35 9.58 16.12
CA ASN A 129 -16.08 10.49 15.00
C ASN A 129 -14.57 10.78 14.84
N SER A 130 -13.72 10.17 15.67
CA SER A 130 -12.26 10.28 15.56
C SER A 130 -11.74 9.15 14.66
N PRO A 131 -11.17 9.44 13.48
CA PRO A 131 -10.66 8.41 12.58
C PRO A 131 -9.61 7.51 13.25
N ALA A 132 -8.76 8.08 14.10
CA ALA A 132 -7.77 7.33 14.86
C ALA A 132 -8.42 6.41 15.91
N ALA A 133 -9.43 6.89 16.64
CA ALA A 133 -10.10 6.08 17.66
C ALA A 133 -10.98 4.98 17.05
N LEU A 134 -11.57 5.23 15.88
CA LEU A 134 -12.30 4.25 15.11
C LEU A 134 -11.39 3.20 14.49
N LEU A 135 -10.19 3.58 14.02
CA LEU A 135 -9.15 2.62 13.63
C LEU A 135 -8.75 1.70 14.80
N VAL A 136 -8.60 2.27 16.00
CA VAL A 136 -8.34 1.50 17.23
C VAL A 136 -9.52 0.60 17.59
N LEU A 137 -10.76 1.04 17.40
CA LEU A 137 -11.97 0.23 17.59
C LEU A 137 -12.12 -0.88 16.55
N CYS A 138 -11.82 -0.61 15.27
CA CYS A 138 -11.83 -1.60 14.20
C CYS A 138 -10.73 -2.63 14.42
N TRP A 139 -9.54 -2.22 14.88
CA TRP A 139 -8.50 -3.13 15.33
C TRP A 139 -8.98 -3.95 16.53
N TYR A 140 -9.53 -3.32 17.56
CA TYR A 140 -10.07 -3.99 18.74
C TYR A 140 -11.17 -4.99 18.39
N TRP A 141 -12.09 -4.67 17.49
CA TRP A 141 -13.14 -5.59 17.01
C TRP A 141 -12.56 -6.69 16.11
N ALA A 142 -11.59 -6.34 15.26
CA ALA A 142 -10.93 -7.29 14.39
C ALA A 142 -10.01 -8.24 15.17
N SER A 143 -9.58 -7.91 16.39
CA SER A 143 -8.59 -8.70 17.13
C SER A 143 -8.94 -8.93 18.61
N ASP A 144 -10.16 -8.62 19.06
CA ASP A 144 -10.58 -8.60 20.47
C ASP A 144 -9.65 -7.78 21.39
N GLY A 145 -8.98 -6.76 20.85
CA GLY A 145 -7.99 -5.96 21.58
C GLY A 145 -6.70 -6.70 21.95
N VAL A 146 -6.53 -7.91 21.45
CA VAL A 146 -5.35 -8.78 21.64
C VAL A 146 -4.87 -9.26 20.27
N ARG A 147 -3.75 -9.98 20.17
CA ARG A 147 -3.37 -10.66 18.91
C ARG A 147 -4.13 -12.00 18.76
N SER A 148 -5.44 -12.03 19.01
CA SER A 148 -6.22 -13.29 19.03
C SER A 148 -6.51 -13.85 17.65
N LYS A 149 -6.55 -13.01 16.61
CA LYS A 149 -6.81 -13.46 15.24
C LYS A 149 -5.52 -13.67 14.46
N ASP A 150 -5.54 -14.70 13.62
CA ASP A 150 -4.44 -15.08 12.75
C ASP A 150 -4.32 -14.11 11.57
N MET A 151 -3.80 -12.91 11.85
CA MET A 151 -3.80 -11.76 10.95
C MET A 151 -2.41 -11.12 10.77
N VAL A 152 -2.15 -10.61 9.57
CA VAL A 152 -1.04 -9.69 9.27
C VAL A 152 -1.57 -8.28 9.01
N VAL A 153 -0.91 -7.26 9.58
CA VAL A 153 -1.24 -5.84 9.35
C VAL A 153 -0.16 -5.21 8.48
N LEU A 154 -0.57 -4.60 7.37
CA LEU A 154 0.31 -3.88 6.45
C LEU A 154 -0.02 -2.38 6.49
N PRO A 155 0.98 -1.51 6.69
CA PRO A 155 0.83 -0.05 6.56
C PRO A 155 0.69 0.39 5.10
#